data_AF-A0A5C7R6P5-F1
#
_entry.id   AF-A0A5C7R6P5-F1
#
_cell.length_a   1.000
_cell.length_b   1.000
_cell.length_c   1.000
_cell.angle_alpha   90.00
_cell.angle_beta   90.00
_cell.angle_gamma   90.00
#
_symmetry.space_group_name_H-M   'P 1'
#
loop_
_entity.id
_entity.type
_entity.pdbx_description
1 polymer ?
#
loop_
_entity_poly.entity_id
_entity_poly.type
_entity_poly.pdbx_seq_one_letter_code
_entity_poly.pdbx_strand_id
1 'polypeptide(L)' 'MANQKDYAQTQVRIPLDFLDALKDSADRNFRSLNAEILYLLQIGMNRAQPHATPEEVRQIVREELKKAKGE' A
#
# COMPACT_ATOMS: atom_id res chain seq x y z
N MET A 1 -11.45 -21.09 6.47
CA MET A 1 -11.45 -19.61 6.48
C MET A 1 -10.34 -19.18 7.41
N ALA A 2 -9.24 -18.66 6.86
CA ALA A 2 -8.04 -18.39 7.65
C ALA A 2 -8.34 -17.27 8.67
N ASN A 3 -8.05 -17.55 9.95
CA ASN A 3 -8.17 -16.61 11.06
C ASN A 3 -7.48 -15.29 10.68
N GLN A 4 -8.29 -14.22 10.57
CA GLN A 4 -7.81 -12.86 10.43
C GLN A 4 -7.04 -12.55 11.71
N LYS A 5 -5.71 -12.77 11.68
CA LYS A 5 -4.81 -12.56 12.81
C LYS A 5 -5.06 -11.18 13.38
N ASP A 6 -5.16 -11.08 14.70
CA ASP A 6 -5.27 -9.85 15.48
C ASP A 6 -4.17 -8.85 15.10
N TYR A 7 -4.44 -8.00 14.11
CA TYR A 7 -3.60 -6.85 13.86
C TYR A 7 -3.88 -5.85 14.98
N ALA A 8 -2.86 -5.50 15.76
CA ALA A 8 -2.96 -4.47 16.78
C ALA A 8 -3.41 -3.15 16.11
N GLN A 9 -4.68 -2.80 16.27
CA GLN A 9 -5.23 -1.55 15.74
C GLN A 9 -4.69 -0.40 16.58
N THR A 10 -3.72 0.32 16.03
CA THR A 10 -3.20 1.55 16.65
C THR A 10 -3.95 2.74 16.07
N GLN A 11 -4.63 3.50 16.93
CA GLN A 11 -5.23 4.77 16.52
C GLN A 11 -4.17 5.88 16.52
N VAL A 12 -3.87 6.42 15.35
CA VAL A 12 -2.98 7.56 15.19
C VAL A 12 -3.83 8.81 15.03
N ARG A 13 -3.64 9.80 15.91
CA ARG A 13 -4.30 11.10 15.79
C ARG A 13 -3.53 11.97 14.81
N ILE A 14 -4.18 12.36 13.73
CA ILE A 14 -3.63 13.20 12.68
C ILE A 14 -4.37 14.54 12.73
N PRO A 15 -3.67 15.69 12.70
CA PRO A 15 -4.34 16.99 12.63
C PRO A 15 -5.20 17.09 11.37
N LEU A 16 -6.35 17.75 11.46
CA LEU A 16 -7.36 17.76 10.40
C LEU A 16 -6.79 18.25 9.06
N ASP A 17 -5.97 19.30 9.11
CA ASP A 17 -5.34 19.93 7.94
C ASP A 17 -4.43 18.96 7.16
N PHE A 18 -3.85 17.97 7.84
CA PHE A 18 -3.04 16.93 7.20
C PHE A 18 -3.87 15.76 6.68
N LEU A 19 -5.03 15.49 7.29
CA LEU A 19 -5.86 14.37 6.91
C LEU A 19 -6.37 14.52 5.47
N ASP A 20 -6.78 15.72 5.07
CA ASP A 20 -7.26 15.96 3.71
C ASP A 20 -6.14 15.88 2.68
N ALA A 21 -4.95 16.41 2.98
CA ALA A 21 -3.77 16.25 2.14
C ALA A 21 -3.36 14.77 1.98
N LEU A 22 -3.52 13.95 3.03
CA LEU A 22 -3.24 12.51 2.98
C LEU A 22 -4.25 11.74 2.14
N LYS A 23 -5.54 12.11 2.19
CA LYS A 23 -6.58 11.53 1.31
C LYS A 23 -6.27 11.85 -0.15
N ASP A 24 -5.99 13.12 -0.45
CA ASP A 24 -5.65 13.55 -1.82
C ASP A 24 -4.41 12.80 -2.34
N SER A 25 -3.39 12.59 -1.50
CA SER A 25 -2.20 11.80 -1.84
C SER A 25 -2.54 10.33 -2.10
N ALA A 26 -3.36 9.72 -1.23
CA ALA A 26 -3.78 8.33 -1.37
C ALA A 26 -4.55 8.10 -2.67
N ASP A 27 -5.47 9.01 -3.03
CA ASP A 27 -6.25 8.94 -4.26
C ASP A 27 -5.36 9.06 -5.51
N ARG A 28 -4.42 10.02 -5.51
CA ARG A 28 -3.44 10.19 -6.62
C ARG A 28 -2.55 8.97 -6.81
N ASN A 29 -2.22 8.29 -5.71
CA ASN A 29 -1.33 7.13 -5.71
C ASN A 29 -2.07 5.79 -5.81
N PHE A 30 -3.40 5.81 -6.01
CA PHE A 30 -4.25 4.62 -6.09
C PHE A 30 -4.11 3.68 -4.88
N ARG A 31 -4.02 4.27 -3.68
CA ARG A 31 -3.83 3.57 -2.41
C ARG A 31 -4.97 3.84 -1.45
N SER A 32 -5.17 2.93 -0.50
CA SER A 32 -5.99 3.25 0.67
C SER A 32 -5.25 4.27 1.55
N LEU A 33 -6.01 5.08 2.30
CA LEU A 33 -5.44 6.05 3.25
C LEU A 33 -4.45 5.41 4.22
N ASN A 34 -4.77 4.22 4.75
CA ASN A 34 -3.87 3.48 5.64
C ASN A 34 -2.57 3.06 4.94
N ALA A 35 -2.66 2.58 3.69
CA ALA A 35 -1.48 2.19 2.92
C ALA A 35 -0.58 3.40 2.64
N GLU A 36 -1.19 4.56 2.35
CA GLU A 36 -0.46 5.80 2.12
C GLU A 36 0.23 6.32 3.39
N ILE A 37 -0.47 6.33 4.53
CA ILE A 37 0.12 6.70 5.83
C ILE A 37 1.32 5.80 6.15
N LEU A 38 1.16 4.48 5.99
CA LEU A 38 2.26 3.54 6.24
C LEU A 38 3.44 3.75 5.29
N TYR A 39 3.18 4.03 4.01
CA TYR A 39 4.22 4.33 3.04
C TYR A 39 5.00 5.59 3.39
N LEU A 40 4.30 6.69 3.72
CA LEU A 40 4.94 7.95 4.10
C LEU A 40 5.74 7.81 5.39
N LEU A 41 5.24 7.05 6.37
CA LEU A 41 5.99 6.70 7.58
C LEU A 41 7.24 5.88 7.26
N GLN A 42 7.14 4.91 6.35
CA GLN A 42 8.30 4.13 5.91
C GLN A 42 9.35 5.02 5.22
N ILE A 43 8.93 5.97 4.38
CA ILE A 43 9.85 6.96 3.79
C ILE A 43 10.52 7.79 4.88
N GLY A 44 9.74 8.35 5.82
CA GLY A 44 10.28 9.18 6.90
C GLY A 44 11.25 8.43 7.82
N MET A 45 11.06 7.12 7.97
CA MET A 45 11.98 6.22 8.70
C MET A 45 13.15 5.72 7.86
N ASN A 46 13.28 6.15 6.59
CA ASN A 46 14.23 5.63 5.62
C ASN A 46 14.17 4.09 5.45
N ARG A 47 12.97 3.54 5.57
CA ARG A 47 12.62 2.12 5.45
C ARG A 47 11.68 1.85 4.26
N ALA A 48 11.52 2.82 3.37
CA ALA A 48 10.74 2.62 2.15
C ALA A 48 11.33 1.42 1.41
N GLN A 49 10.49 0.41 1.18
CA GLN A 49 10.89 -0.70 0.33
C GLN A 49 11.22 -0.14 -1.06
N PRO A 50 12.28 -0.61 -1.71
CA PRO A 50 12.55 -0.25 -3.10
C PRO A 50 11.29 -0.53 -3.92
N HIS A 51 10.93 0.42 -4.78
CA HIS A 51 9.84 0.21 -5.73
C HIS A 51 10.14 -1.04 -6.55
N ALA A 52 9.11 -1.85 -6.80
CA ALA A 52 9.23 -3.00 -7.68
C ALA A 52 9.79 -2.51 -9.03
N THR A 53 10.83 -3.20 -9.49
CA THR A 53 11.45 -2.94 -10.79
C THR A 53 10.43 -3.23 -11.91
N PRO A 54 10.58 -2.59 -13.08
CA PRO A 54 9.71 -2.86 -14.24
C PRO A 54 9.64 -4.35 -14.60
N GLU A 55 10.74 -5.08 -14.42
CA GLU A 55 10.84 -6.53 -14.62
C GLU A 55 9.97 -7.31 -13.63
N GLU A 56 9.99 -6.96 -12.34
CA GLU A 56 9.14 -7.57 -11.31
C GLU A 56 7.66 -7.31 -11.59
N VAL A 57 7.31 -6.08 -11.97
CA VAL A 57 5.93 -5.73 -12.35
C VAL A 57 5.47 -6.55 -13.57
N ARG A 58 6.33 -6.70 -14.59
CA ARG A 58 6.01 -7.53 -15.77
C ARG A 58 5.81 -8.99 -15.41
N GLN A 59 6.62 -9.55 -14.50
CA GLN A 59 6.45 -10.92 -14.03
C GLN A 59 5.13 -11.10 -13.30
N ILE A 60 4.80 -10.21 -12.35
CA ILE A 60 3.53 -10.26 -11.60
C ILE A 60 2.33 -10.19 -12.55
N VAL A 61 2.33 -9.24 -13.50
CA VAL A 61 1.25 -9.11 -14.48
C VAL A 61 1.12 -10.38 -15.34
N ARG A 62 2.24 -10.97 -15.77
CA ARG A 62 2.24 -12.19 -16.59
C ARG A 62 1.70 -13.40 -15.83
N GLU A 63 2.04 -13.54 -14.55
CA GLU A 63 1.55 -14.62 -13.69
C GLU A 63 0.06 -14.49 -13.42
N GLU A 64 -0.43 -13.28 -13.13
CA GLU A 64 -1.86 -13.03 -12.91
C GLU A 64 -2.69 -13.25 -14.18
N LEU A 65 -2.15 -12.87 -15.35
CA LEU A 65 -2.79 -13.16 -16.65
C LEU A 65 -2.83 -14.67 -16.96
N LYS A 66 -1.83 -15.45 -16.53
CA LYS A 66 -1.85 -16.92 -16.67
C LYS A 66 -2.92 -17.55 -15.78
N LYS A 67 -3.00 -17.15 -14.52
CA LYS A 67 -4.04 -17.62 -13.59
C LYS A 67 -5.45 -17.32 -14.10
N ALA A 68 -5.67 -16.13 -14.65
CA ALA A 68 -6.96 -15.74 -15.22
C ALA A 68 -7.34 -16.55 -16.48
N LYS A 69 -6.36 -17.15 -17.17
CA LYS A 69 -6.58 -18.01 -18.34
C LYS A 69 -6.80 -19.49 -18.01
N GLY A 70 -6.69 -19.89 -16.74
CA GLY A 70 -7.01 -21.25 -16.30
C GLY A 70 -5.99 -22.32 -16.70
N GLU A 71 -4.70 -21.96 -16.76
CA GLU A 71 -3.58 -22.92 -16.79
C GLU A 71 -3.06 -23.22 -15.37
#